data_AF-A0A3G4W090-F1
#
_entry.id   AF-A0A3G4W090-F1
#
_cell.length_a   1.000
_cell.length_b   1.000
_cell.length_c   1.000
_cell.angle_alpha   90.00
_cell.angle_beta   90.00
_cell.angle_gamma   90.00
#
_symmetry.space_group_name_H-M   'P 1'
#
loop_
_entity.id
_entity.type
_entity.pdbx_description
1 polymer ?
#
loop_
_entity_poly.entity_id
_entity_poly.type
_entity_poly.pdbx_seq_one_letter_code
_entity_poly.pdbx_strand_id
1 'polypeptide(L)'
;MTVRSLKTLVTCAAAVSLGLVAVAPAHGVEGPAPDPRDQRAMRDMATAIAVTAKYADERQALKDGYVPQGKECMTNPFGVGAMGYHYVKQANWGSMDPARPTALLYSTEKDRNGRRRLQTVEWMSTDRDQDLKTSDDRPSMFGLPFDGPMPGHWAGMPKHYDLHMWAYKENPAGRFHNWNPALTCPAKAGAPAQPAHAHGH
;
A
#
# COMPACT_ATOMS: atom_id res chain seq x y z
N MET A 1 -32.97 -2.35 -83.32
CA MET A 1 -33.53 -1.77 -82.08
C MET A 1 -34.17 -2.87 -81.25
N THR A 2 -33.46 -3.40 -80.25
CA THR A 2 -34.06 -3.95 -79.03
C THR A 2 -32.96 -4.21 -78.00
N VAL A 3 -33.12 -3.56 -76.84
CA VAL A 3 -32.23 -3.57 -75.68
C VAL A 3 -32.52 -4.82 -74.85
N ARG A 4 -31.49 -5.53 -74.37
CA ARG A 4 -31.62 -6.50 -73.27
C ARG A 4 -30.68 -6.09 -72.14
N SER A 5 -31.25 -5.50 -71.10
CA SER A 5 -30.56 -5.21 -69.84
C SER A 5 -30.27 -6.50 -69.07
N LEU A 6 -29.00 -6.78 -68.79
CA LEU A 6 -28.61 -7.72 -67.76
C LEU A 6 -28.56 -6.99 -66.41
N LYS A 7 -29.30 -7.50 -65.43
CA LYS A 7 -29.28 -7.07 -64.04
C LYS A 7 -28.05 -7.69 -63.37
N THR A 8 -27.07 -6.87 -62.99
CA THR A 8 -25.95 -7.31 -62.15
C THR A 8 -26.36 -7.17 -60.69
N LEU A 9 -26.53 -8.31 -60.01
CA LEU A 9 -26.69 -8.39 -58.56
C LEU A 9 -25.35 -8.07 -57.89
N VAL A 10 -25.31 -6.97 -57.14
CA VAL A 10 -24.18 -6.64 -56.26
C VAL A 10 -24.40 -7.34 -54.93
N THR A 11 -23.67 -8.43 -54.69
CA THR A 11 -23.55 -9.04 -53.35
C THR A 11 -22.52 -8.26 -52.53
N CYS A 12 -23.01 -7.48 -51.56
CA CYS A 12 -22.16 -6.87 -50.53
C CYS A 12 -21.70 -7.95 -49.54
N ALA A 13 -20.44 -8.36 -49.61
CA ALA A 13 -19.81 -9.13 -48.53
C ALA A 13 -19.39 -8.16 -47.43
N ALA A 14 -20.11 -8.15 -46.31
CA ALA A 14 -19.72 -7.40 -45.12
C ALA A 14 -18.59 -8.16 -44.40
N ALA A 15 -17.36 -7.66 -44.51
CA ALA A 15 -16.23 -8.14 -43.71
C ALA A 15 -16.38 -7.60 -42.28
N VAL A 16 -16.71 -8.48 -41.33
CA VAL A 16 -16.71 -8.17 -39.89
C VAL A 16 -15.28 -8.31 -39.38
N SER A 17 -14.57 -7.19 -39.30
CA SER A 17 -13.26 -7.13 -38.66
C SER A 17 -13.43 -7.21 -37.14
N LEU A 18 -13.13 -8.37 -36.54
CA LEU A 18 -12.95 -8.45 -35.09
C LEU A 18 -11.67 -7.67 -34.72
N GLY A 19 -11.85 -6.44 -34.23
CA GLY A 19 -10.76 -5.69 -33.62
C GLY A 19 -10.36 -6.36 -32.30
N LEU A 20 -9.14 -6.90 -32.23
CA LEU A 20 -8.51 -7.22 -30.95
C LEU A 20 -8.31 -5.91 -30.18
N VAL A 21 -9.08 -5.70 -29.13
CA VAL A 21 -8.77 -4.67 -28.14
C VAL A 21 -7.59 -5.20 -27.32
N ALA A 22 -6.39 -4.73 -27.63
CA ALA A 22 -5.24 -4.93 -26.77
C ALA A 22 -5.50 -4.18 -25.47
N VAL A 23 -5.83 -4.91 -24.41
CA VAL A 23 -5.83 -4.36 -23.05
C VAL A 23 -4.37 -4.04 -22.73
N ALA A 24 -4.03 -2.75 -22.67
CA ALA A 24 -2.71 -2.33 -22.23
C ALA A 24 -2.45 -2.93 -20.84
N PRO A 25 -1.23 -3.43 -20.56
CA PRO A 25 -0.91 -3.86 -19.20
C PRO A 25 -1.14 -2.65 -18.29
N ALA A 26 -1.87 -2.87 -17.20
CA ALA A 26 -1.90 -1.88 -16.13
C ALA A 26 -0.46 -1.68 -15.70
N HIS A 27 0.15 -0.55 -16.08
CA HIS A 27 1.44 -0.13 -15.57
C HIS A 27 1.23 0.01 -14.07
N GLY A 28 1.67 -0.98 -13.29
CA GLY A 28 1.83 -0.81 -11.86
C GLY A 28 2.66 0.46 -11.70
N VAL A 29 2.19 1.39 -10.88
CA VAL A 29 2.97 2.58 -10.57
C VAL A 29 4.26 2.04 -9.95
N GLU A 30 5.39 2.20 -10.63
CA GLU A 30 6.67 1.69 -10.13
C GLU A 30 7.07 2.57 -8.95
N GLY A 31 6.90 2.02 -7.76
CA GLY A 31 7.22 2.72 -6.53
C GLY A 31 8.69 2.84 -6.22
N PRO A 32 9.05 3.55 -5.12
CA PRO A 32 10.41 3.51 -4.62
C PRO A 32 10.77 2.05 -4.33
N ALA A 33 11.90 1.64 -4.89
CA ALA A 33 12.49 0.33 -4.72
C ALA A 33 13.99 0.49 -4.48
N PRO A 34 14.58 -0.25 -3.53
CA PRO A 34 16.03 -0.31 -3.38
C PRO A 34 16.71 -0.72 -4.68
N ASP A 35 17.93 -0.23 -4.96
CA ASP A 35 18.74 -0.78 -6.05
C ASP A 35 18.91 -2.29 -5.79
N PRO A 36 18.46 -3.19 -6.67
CA PRO A 36 18.58 -4.63 -6.46
C PRO A 36 20.03 -5.11 -6.36
N ARG A 37 21.01 -4.29 -6.75
CA ARG A 37 22.44 -4.55 -6.58
C ARG A 37 22.97 -4.15 -5.21
N ASP A 38 22.23 -3.37 -4.42
CA ASP A 38 22.58 -3.05 -3.04
C ASP A 38 22.39 -4.30 -2.14
N GLN A 39 23.47 -5.06 -2.03
CA GLN A 39 23.49 -6.29 -1.24
C GLN A 39 23.21 -6.04 0.25
N ARG A 40 23.49 -4.85 0.77
CA ARG A 40 23.18 -4.52 2.16
C ARG A 40 21.68 -4.33 2.32
N ALA A 41 21.05 -3.53 1.47
CA ALA A 41 19.59 -3.35 1.49
C ALA A 41 18.86 -4.68 1.36
N MET A 42 19.30 -5.58 0.46
CA MET A 42 18.70 -6.90 0.28
C MET A 42 18.81 -7.78 1.54
N ARG A 43 19.97 -7.79 2.22
CA ARG A 43 20.16 -8.52 3.49
C ARG A 43 19.34 -7.93 4.63
N ASP A 44 19.27 -6.60 4.70
CA ASP A 44 18.50 -5.90 5.74
C ASP A 44 17.01 -6.19 5.59
N MET A 45 16.46 -6.16 4.36
CA MET A 45 15.07 -6.55 4.10
C MET A 45 14.81 -8.02 4.48
N ALA A 46 15.72 -8.92 4.13
CA ALA A 46 15.63 -10.33 4.51
C ALA A 46 15.64 -10.51 6.04
N THR A 47 16.45 -9.71 6.75
CA THR A 47 16.49 -9.70 8.22
C THR A 47 15.14 -9.29 8.79
N ALA A 48 14.58 -8.17 8.31
CA ALA A 48 13.27 -7.69 8.75
C ALA A 48 12.16 -8.73 8.54
N ILE A 49 12.13 -9.38 7.38
CA ILE A 49 11.18 -10.47 7.09
C ILE A 49 11.39 -11.65 8.07
N ALA A 50 12.63 -12.11 8.23
CA ALA A 50 12.94 -13.27 9.07
C ALA A 50 12.53 -13.05 10.54
N VAL A 51 12.85 -11.89 11.12
CA VAL A 51 12.54 -11.65 12.54
C VAL A 51 11.07 -11.36 12.80
N THR A 52 10.34 -10.84 11.80
CA THR A 52 8.91 -10.52 11.95
C THR A 52 7.98 -11.65 11.51
N ALA A 53 8.48 -12.71 10.86
CA ALA A 53 7.66 -13.81 10.37
C ALA A 53 6.80 -14.46 11.45
N LYS A 54 7.30 -14.54 12.70
CA LYS A 54 6.54 -15.06 13.85
C LYS A 54 5.28 -14.25 14.18
N TYR A 55 5.22 -12.98 13.77
CA TYR A 55 4.07 -12.09 13.95
C TYR A 55 2.96 -12.32 12.92
N ALA A 56 3.12 -13.29 12.01
CA ALA A 56 1.98 -13.85 11.28
C ALA A 56 0.90 -14.38 12.25
N ASP A 57 1.28 -14.83 13.45
CA ASP A 57 0.36 -14.96 14.59
C ASP A 57 0.32 -13.65 15.39
N GLU A 58 -0.76 -12.88 15.22
CA GLU A 58 -1.00 -11.60 15.88
C GLU A 58 -0.76 -11.64 17.41
N ARG A 59 -1.02 -12.78 18.05
CA ARG A 59 -0.82 -12.95 19.50
C ARG A 59 0.65 -12.83 19.91
N GLN A 60 1.57 -13.25 19.04
CA GLN A 60 3.01 -13.11 19.30
C GLN A 60 3.43 -11.64 19.25
N ALA A 61 2.82 -10.83 18.37
CA ALA A 61 3.10 -9.41 18.29
C ALA A 61 2.63 -8.70 19.57
N LEU A 62 1.41 -8.99 20.02
CA LEU A 62 0.87 -8.49 21.29
C LEU A 62 1.76 -8.87 22.47
N LYS A 63 2.20 -10.14 22.54
CA LYS A 63 3.10 -10.65 23.59
C LYS A 63 4.45 -9.92 23.60
N ASP A 64 4.97 -9.58 22.43
CA ASP A 64 6.25 -8.88 22.27
C ASP A 64 6.13 -7.35 22.41
N GLY A 65 4.94 -6.83 22.70
CA GLY A 65 4.69 -5.42 23.00
C GLY A 65 4.29 -4.55 21.81
N TYR A 66 3.92 -5.14 20.67
CA TYR A 66 3.26 -4.42 19.59
C TYR A 66 1.77 -4.34 19.87
N VAL A 67 1.27 -3.16 20.22
CA VAL A 67 -0.13 -2.95 20.62
C VAL A 67 -0.85 -2.04 19.63
N PRO A 68 -2.15 -2.25 19.37
CA PRO A 68 -2.92 -1.39 18.48
C PRO A 68 -2.85 0.07 18.92
N GLN A 69 -2.46 0.97 18.02
CA GLN A 69 -2.57 2.41 18.22
C GLN A 69 -3.79 2.93 17.48
N GLY A 70 -4.75 3.49 18.22
CA GLY A 70 -6.05 3.89 17.69
C GLY A 70 -7.00 2.71 17.44
N LYS A 71 -8.22 3.04 17.00
CA LYS A 71 -9.28 2.06 16.67
C LYS A 71 -9.57 1.97 15.18
N GLU A 72 -8.92 2.81 14.39
CA GLU A 72 -9.28 3.03 12.99
C GLU A 72 -8.28 2.34 12.07
N CYS A 73 -8.83 1.75 11.01
CA CYS A 73 -8.04 1.32 9.87
C CYS A 73 -7.57 2.56 9.11
N MET A 74 -6.30 2.60 8.72
CA MET A 74 -5.73 3.75 8.04
C MET A 74 -6.09 3.74 6.55
N THR A 75 -6.95 4.69 6.16
CA THR A 75 -7.33 4.96 4.77
C THR A 75 -6.47 6.10 4.22
N ASN A 76 -6.08 6.02 2.95
CA ASN A 76 -5.38 7.10 2.27
C ASN A 76 -6.26 8.38 2.26
N PRO A 77 -5.87 9.47 2.94
CA PRO A 77 -6.70 10.68 3.00
C PRO A 77 -6.68 11.47 1.68
N PHE A 78 -5.79 11.12 0.74
CA PHE A 78 -5.59 11.84 -0.52
C PHE A 78 -6.06 11.05 -1.75
N GLY A 79 -6.67 9.87 -1.57
CA GLY A 79 -7.13 9.07 -2.70
C GLY A 79 -7.42 7.62 -2.36
N VAL A 80 -7.02 6.71 -3.26
CA VAL A 80 -7.29 5.29 -3.13
C VAL A 80 -6.29 4.59 -2.21
N GLY A 81 -6.73 3.53 -1.57
CA GLY A 81 -5.88 2.62 -0.82
C GLY A 81 -5.97 2.74 0.69
N ALA A 82 -5.36 1.76 1.34
CA ALA A 82 -5.27 1.67 2.79
C ALA A 82 -3.94 1.05 3.21
N MET A 83 -3.57 1.24 4.48
CA MET A 83 -2.45 0.54 5.11
C MET A 83 -2.90 -0.57 6.05
N GLY A 84 -4.12 -0.46 6.61
CA GLY A 84 -4.62 -1.37 7.63
C GLY A 84 -4.46 -0.83 9.05
N TYR A 85 -4.30 -1.72 10.01
CA TYR A 85 -4.26 -1.38 11.44
C TYR A 85 -2.83 -1.41 11.97
N HIS A 86 -2.39 -0.31 12.59
CA HIS A 86 -1.04 -0.16 13.12
C HIS A 86 -0.94 -0.72 14.54
N TYR A 87 0.02 -1.63 14.74
CA TYR A 87 0.37 -2.17 16.04
C TYR A 87 1.79 -1.70 16.33
N VAL A 88 1.95 -0.81 17.30
CA VAL A 88 3.19 -0.07 17.56
C VAL A 88 3.85 -0.60 18.82
N LYS A 89 5.17 -0.77 18.76
CA LYS A 89 6.02 -1.05 19.92
C LYS A 89 6.84 0.19 20.23
N GLN A 90 6.40 0.96 21.23
CA GLN A 90 7.02 2.25 21.57
C GLN A 90 8.52 2.15 21.86
N ALA A 91 8.97 1.04 22.44
CA ALA A 91 10.39 0.78 22.72
C ALA A 91 11.29 0.65 21.47
N ASN A 92 10.70 0.58 20.27
CA ASN A 92 11.42 0.57 19.00
C ASN A 92 11.29 1.90 18.25
N TRP A 93 10.60 2.91 18.79
CA TRP A 93 10.51 4.22 18.16
C TRP A 93 11.91 4.83 17.94
N GLY A 94 12.18 5.34 16.73
CA GLY A 94 13.50 5.86 16.33
C GLY A 94 14.54 4.79 16.00
N SER A 95 14.18 3.50 16.03
CA SER A 95 15.10 2.42 15.65
C SER A 95 15.36 2.44 14.14
N MET A 96 16.65 2.41 13.76
CA MET A 96 17.10 2.19 12.37
C MET A 96 17.68 0.78 12.16
N ASP A 97 17.37 -0.14 13.09
CA ASP A 97 17.73 -1.55 12.99
C ASP A 97 16.63 -2.32 12.23
N PRO A 98 16.96 -2.98 11.10
CA PRO A 98 16.00 -3.81 10.36
C PRO A 98 15.35 -4.91 11.21
N ALA A 99 15.99 -5.36 12.29
CA ALA A 99 15.42 -6.36 13.18
C ALA A 99 14.41 -5.79 14.20
N ARG A 100 14.24 -4.46 14.24
CA ARG A 100 13.47 -3.75 15.27
C ARG A 100 12.52 -2.72 14.65
N PRO A 101 11.49 -3.16 13.90
CA PRO A 101 10.50 -2.24 13.37
C PRO A 101 9.71 -1.58 14.50
N THR A 102 9.31 -0.33 14.28
CA THR A 102 8.46 0.45 15.18
C THR A 102 7.04 -0.07 15.16
N ALA A 103 6.52 -0.45 13.98
CA ALA A 103 5.17 -0.92 13.83
C ALA A 103 5.04 -2.14 12.92
N LEU A 104 3.94 -2.87 13.15
CA LEU A 104 3.45 -3.97 12.33
C LEU A 104 2.05 -3.61 11.88
N LEU A 105 1.79 -3.70 10.58
CA LEU A 105 0.49 -3.35 10.03
C LEU A 105 -0.27 -4.61 9.62
N TYR A 106 -1.51 -4.65 10.10
CA TYR A 106 -2.39 -5.80 10.00
C TYR A 106 -3.59 -5.53 9.10
N SER A 107 -4.09 -6.60 8.48
CA SER A 107 -5.15 -6.55 7.46
C SER A 107 -6.40 -5.78 7.89
N THR A 108 -7.00 -5.12 6.90
CA THR A 108 -8.29 -4.42 6.99
C THR A 108 -9.38 -5.36 7.53
N GLU A 109 -9.38 -6.60 7.06
CA GLU A 109 -10.29 -7.67 7.46
C GLU A 109 -9.76 -8.54 8.60
N LYS A 110 -10.68 -9.24 9.26
CA LYS A 110 -10.38 -10.29 10.25
C LYS A 110 -10.71 -11.68 9.68
N ASP A 111 -9.97 -12.69 10.11
CA ASP A 111 -10.30 -14.09 9.85
C ASP A 111 -11.51 -14.55 10.69
N ARG A 112 -11.97 -15.78 10.45
CA ARG A 112 -13.11 -16.38 11.18
C ARG A 112 -12.92 -16.46 12.71
N ASN A 113 -11.68 -16.35 13.19
CA ASN A 113 -11.33 -16.36 14.61
C ASN A 113 -11.13 -14.94 15.16
N GLY A 114 -11.46 -13.91 14.38
CA GLY A 114 -11.34 -12.51 14.77
C GLY A 114 -9.92 -11.94 14.72
N ARG A 115 -8.96 -12.66 14.11
CA ARG A 115 -7.55 -12.26 14.01
C ARG A 115 -7.26 -11.55 12.70
N ARG A 116 -6.31 -10.63 12.71
CA ARG A 116 -5.83 -9.98 11.49
C ARG A 116 -4.58 -10.69 10.96
N ARG A 117 -4.29 -10.50 9.68
CA ARG A 117 -3.09 -11.03 9.02
C ARG A 117 -2.03 -9.93 8.93
N LEU A 118 -0.78 -10.24 9.27
CA LEU A 118 0.35 -9.34 9.07
C LEU A 118 0.52 -9.04 7.57
N GLN A 119 0.76 -7.77 7.22
CA GLN A 119 0.91 -7.31 5.83
C GLN A 119 2.21 -6.55 5.60
N THR A 120 2.55 -5.65 6.53
CA THR A 120 3.60 -4.64 6.35
C THR A 120 4.36 -4.47 7.66
N VAL A 121 5.63 -4.08 7.56
CA VAL A 121 6.47 -3.66 8.68
C VAL A 121 6.91 -2.23 8.44
N GLU A 122 7.10 -1.47 9.52
CA GLU A 122 7.35 -0.03 9.42
C GLU A 122 8.35 0.42 10.48
N TRP A 123 9.23 1.35 10.08
CA TRP A 123 10.13 2.08 10.96
C TRP A 123 9.71 3.53 11.00
N MET A 124 9.84 4.15 12.16
CA MET A 124 9.40 5.53 12.37
C MET A 124 10.43 6.28 13.20
N SER A 125 10.63 7.56 12.89
CA SER A 125 11.49 8.48 13.63
C SER A 125 10.79 9.81 13.85
N THR A 126 10.98 10.40 15.03
CA THR A 126 10.49 11.74 15.30
C THR A 126 11.21 12.76 14.42
N ASP A 127 10.45 13.69 13.86
CA ASP A 127 10.97 14.90 13.23
C ASP A 127 11.50 15.86 14.30
N ARG A 128 12.80 16.18 14.29
CA ARG A 128 13.50 16.77 15.43
C ARG A 128 12.98 18.15 15.81
N ASP A 129 12.69 19.00 14.82
CA ASP A 129 12.23 20.37 15.04
C ASP A 129 10.69 20.50 15.02
N GLN A 130 9.99 19.41 14.68
CA GLN A 130 8.54 19.39 14.53
C GLN A 130 8.07 20.44 13.52
N ASP A 131 8.81 20.71 12.44
CA ASP A 131 8.39 21.56 11.32
C ASP A 131 8.21 20.73 10.04
N LEU A 132 7.00 20.77 9.46
CA LEU A 132 6.71 20.00 8.24
C LEU A 132 7.40 20.57 6.99
N LYS A 133 8.10 21.70 7.12
CA LYS A 133 8.77 22.41 6.03
C LYS A 133 10.27 22.09 5.94
N THR A 134 10.85 21.52 6.98
CA THR A 134 12.26 21.13 7.06
C THR A 134 12.38 19.61 6.95
N SER A 135 13.55 19.10 6.57
CA SER A 135 13.79 17.65 6.54
C SER A 135 15.28 17.27 6.55
N ASP A 136 16.10 18.09 7.18
CA ASP A 136 17.56 17.86 7.27
C ASP A 136 17.91 16.62 8.10
N ASP A 137 16.99 16.14 8.93
CA ASP A 137 17.12 14.99 9.80
C ASP A 137 16.42 13.72 9.27
N ARG A 138 15.89 13.74 8.04
CA ARG A 138 15.21 12.60 7.41
C ARG A 138 16.13 11.37 7.38
N PRO A 139 15.78 10.26 8.05
CA PRO A 139 16.55 9.03 8.00
C PRO A 139 16.45 8.31 6.65
N SER A 140 17.34 7.35 6.43
CA SER A 140 17.29 6.42 5.31
C SER A 140 17.51 4.99 5.77
N MET A 141 16.79 4.04 5.18
CA MET A 141 16.98 2.59 5.37
C MET A 141 16.76 1.86 4.04
N PHE A 142 17.37 0.70 3.87
CA PHE A 142 17.28 -0.11 2.63
C PHE A 142 17.68 0.67 1.36
N GLY A 143 18.53 1.70 1.48
CA GLY A 143 18.89 2.56 0.35
C GLY A 143 17.82 3.58 -0.05
N LEU A 144 16.75 3.74 0.75
CA LEU A 144 15.66 4.67 0.52
C LEU A 144 15.55 5.69 1.66
N PRO A 145 15.23 6.96 1.35
CA PRO A 145 14.82 7.92 2.38
C PRO A 145 13.46 7.52 2.96
N PHE A 146 13.20 7.90 4.21
CA PHE A 146 11.87 7.77 4.80
C PHE A 146 10.91 8.79 4.18
N ASP A 147 9.62 8.48 4.15
CA ASP A 147 8.59 9.44 3.82
C ASP A 147 8.37 10.44 4.97
N GLY A 148 7.89 11.63 4.64
CA GLY A 148 7.65 12.72 5.60
C GLY A 148 8.64 13.90 5.50
N PRO A 149 8.65 14.81 6.49
CA PRO A 149 7.93 14.70 7.75
C PRO A 149 6.42 14.80 7.54
N MET A 150 5.65 14.16 8.40
CA MET A 150 4.19 14.16 8.33
C MET A 150 3.52 14.36 9.69
N PRO A 151 2.26 14.83 9.73
CA PRO A 151 1.50 14.93 10.97
C PRO A 151 1.35 13.57 11.67
N GLY A 152 1.21 13.59 12.99
CA GLY A 152 0.87 12.40 13.75
C GLY A 152 -0.47 11.79 13.33
N HIS A 153 -0.55 10.46 13.35
CA HIS A 153 -1.73 9.68 12.96
C HIS A 153 -2.69 9.36 14.11
N TRP A 154 -2.28 9.62 15.36
CA TRP A 154 -3.13 9.52 16.54
C TRP A 154 -2.79 10.63 17.55
N ALA A 155 -3.68 10.83 18.52
CA ALA A 155 -3.51 11.85 19.53
C ALA A 155 -2.20 11.66 20.31
N GLY A 156 -1.38 12.71 20.35
CA GLY A 156 -0.09 12.71 21.04
C GLY A 156 1.08 12.12 20.25
N MET A 157 0.87 11.63 19.03
CA MET A 157 1.95 11.23 18.14
C MET A 157 2.67 12.47 17.60
N PRO A 158 4.01 12.55 17.68
CA PRO A 158 4.76 13.67 17.12
C PRO A 158 4.71 13.66 15.59
N LYS A 159 5.09 14.79 14.99
CA LYS A 159 5.49 14.79 13.58
C LYS A 159 6.67 13.84 13.41
N HIS A 160 6.66 13.10 12.32
CA HIS A 160 7.56 11.97 12.16
C HIS A 160 7.83 11.68 10.69
N TYR A 161 8.83 10.84 10.50
CA TYR A 161 9.13 10.13 9.27
C TYR A 161 8.74 8.67 9.44
N ASP A 162 8.32 8.04 8.35
CA ASP A 162 8.11 6.59 8.31
C ASP A 162 8.69 5.94 7.06
N LEU A 163 8.97 4.65 7.14
CA LEU A 163 9.30 3.83 5.98
C LEU A 163 8.57 2.51 6.06
N HIS A 164 7.62 2.34 5.16
CA HIS A 164 6.82 1.13 5.02
C HIS A 164 7.53 0.09 4.17
N MET A 165 7.48 -1.18 4.56
CA MET A 165 7.87 -2.30 3.71
C MET A 165 6.78 -3.36 3.67
N TRP A 166 6.12 -3.49 2.52
CA TRP A 166 5.11 -4.49 2.21
C TRP A 166 5.74 -5.89 2.09
N ALA A 167 6.01 -6.50 3.25
CA ALA A 167 6.75 -7.75 3.39
C ALA A 167 5.90 -9.00 3.12
N TYR A 168 4.59 -8.95 3.36
CA TYR A 168 3.72 -10.13 3.36
C TYR A 168 2.50 -10.02 2.44
N LYS A 169 2.12 -8.79 2.07
CA LYS A 169 1.06 -8.51 1.12
C LYS A 169 1.64 -7.72 -0.04
N GLU A 170 1.39 -8.16 -1.26
CA GLU A 170 1.78 -7.42 -2.46
C GLU A 170 1.09 -6.05 -2.51
N ASN A 171 1.86 -5.02 -2.84
CA ASN A 171 1.37 -3.68 -3.11
C ASN A 171 1.59 -3.37 -4.60
N PRO A 172 0.53 -3.21 -5.41
CA PRO A 172 0.66 -2.86 -6.83
C PRO A 172 1.31 -1.50 -7.11
N ALA A 173 1.35 -0.61 -6.12
CA ALA A 173 2.10 0.64 -6.21
C ALA A 173 3.60 0.45 -5.91
N GLY A 174 4.04 -0.70 -5.38
CA GLY A 174 5.43 -0.98 -5.04
C GLY A 174 5.65 -1.26 -3.56
N ARG A 175 6.74 -1.99 -3.26
CA ARG A 175 7.02 -2.55 -1.92
C ARG A 175 7.20 -1.50 -0.84
N PHE A 176 7.62 -0.29 -1.17
CA PHE A 176 7.85 0.80 -0.21
C PHE A 176 6.88 1.97 -0.34
N HIS A 177 5.79 1.85 -1.12
CA HIS A 177 4.74 2.86 -1.07
C HIS A 177 3.96 2.78 0.23
N ASN A 178 3.64 3.94 0.78
CA ASN A 178 2.77 4.08 1.95
C ASN A 178 1.42 3.41 1.78
N TRP A 179 0.69 3.72 0.69
CA TRP A 179 -0.66 3.22 0.48
C TRP A 179 -0.69 2.03 -0.46
N ASN A 180 -1.52 1.02 -0.14
CA ASN A 180 -1.81 -0.08 -1.06
C ASN A 180 -3.16 0.18 -1.75
N PRO A 181 -3.20 0.49 -3.05
CA PRO A 181 -4.42 0.85 -3.77
C PRO A 181 -5.39 -0.33 -3.93
N ALA A 182 -4.93 -1.57 -3.71
CA ALA A 182 -5.78 -2.76 -3.74
C ALA A 182 -6.49 -3.04 -2.40
N LEU A 183 -6.29 -2.20 -1.38
CA LEU A 183 -6.91 -2.34 -0.07
C LEU A 183 -7.91 -1.22 0.20
N THR A 184 -8.99 -1.58 0.90
CA THR A 184 -9.98 -0.63 1.40
C THR A 184 -10.26 -0.97 2.86
N CYS A 185 -10.31 0.05 3.71
CA CYS A 185 -10.73 -0.11 5.09
C CYS A 185 -12.25 -0.33 5.19
N PRO A 186 -12.74 -1.15 6.14
CA PRO A 186 -14.17 -1.31 6.34
C PRO A 186 -14.82 0.04 6.66
N ALA A 187 -16.04 0.25 6.16
CA ALA A 187 -16.82 1.43 6.52
C ALA A 187 -16.95 1.51 8.04
N LYS A 188 -16.79 2.70 8.61
CA LYS A 188 -17.08 2.92 10.04
C LYS A 188 -18.54 2.51 10.28
N ALA A 189 -18.79 1.66 11.26
CA ALA A 189 -20.15 1.24 11.60
C ALA A 189 -21.00 2.50 11.87
N GLY A 190 -22.01 2.73 11.02
CA GLY A 190 -22.90 3.90 11.09
C GLY A 190 -22.62 5.03 10.09
N ALA A 191 -21.62 4.93 9.21
CA ALA A 191 -21.49 5.87 8.09
C ALA A 191 -22.48 5.48 6.96
N PRO A 192 -23.40 6.37 6.54
CA PRO A 192 -24.21 6.10 5.36
C PRO A 192 -23.30 5.92 4.15
N ALA A 193 -23.55 4.88 3.35
CA ALA A 193 -22.87 4.67 2.10
C ALA A 193 -23.06 5.93 1.22
N GLN A 194 -21.97 6.63 0.91
CA GLN A 194 -22.05 7.66 -0.12
C GLN A 194 -22.39 6.98 -1.45
N PRO A 195 -23.38 7.46 -2.20
CA PRO A 195 -23.69 6.90 -3.50
C PRO A 195 -22.47 7.05 -4.41
N ALA A 196 -22.09 5.96 -5.06
CA ALA A 196 -21.10 5.99 -6.12
C ALA A 196 -21.50 7.08 -7.12
N HIS A 197 -20.61 8.04 -7.37
CA HIS A 197 -20.79 9.01 -8.43
C HIS A 197 -20.87 8.24 -9.76
N ALA A 198 -22.09 8.07 -10.25
CA ALA A 198 -22.33 7.62 -11.60
C ALA A 198 -21.82 8.72 -12.55
N HIS A 199 -20.74 8.45 -13.26
CA HIS A 199 -20.37 9.23 -14.44
C HIS A 199 -21.42 8.94 -15.51
N GLY A 200 -22.41 9.84 -15.63
CA GLY A 200 -23.29 9.91 -16.77
C GLY A 200 -22.53 10.48 -17.97
N HIS A 201 -22.55 9.74 -19.07
CA HIS A 201 -22.31 10.25 -20.43
C HIS A 201 -23.62 10.74 -21.03
#